data_AF-A0A820UD50-F1
#
_entry.id   AF-A0A820UD50-F1
#
_cell.length_a   1.000
_cell.length_b   1.000
_cell.length_c   1.000
_cell.angle_alpha   90.00
_cell.angle_beta   90.00
_cell.angle_gamma   90.00
#
_symmetry.space_group_name_H-M   'P 1'
#
loop_
_entity.id
_entity.type
_entity.pdbx_description
1 polymer ?
#
loop_
_entity_poly.entity_id
_entity_poly.type
_entity_poly.pdbx_seq_one_letter_code
_entity_poly.pdbx_strand_id
1 'polypeptide(L)'
;MKSSYNIDVLRGRCQKLPDVQSKVVRVFLSSTFSDTLCERDSLIESVFPILKDYCRERYSLEFQYADMRWGIEMESADNHSEVQTCLNEIELCKKYSVATNFVVLLSHRYGSRPTPANIRASVFELLHKIVRSDPNQNDDAQLLSQSYQLDTNRVPAAYVLRSISSILPNIISSNTEEMKQADKEWKKINNRIRTCLRQAAVTEKEILKGILSGSDANQRTLCFFREIEDIHDHLSASKVSKYIDLHYSNDGQPIIDDEAENLLNRLKYKSISSVLQSNNIFSYKVRWKADGINRCVKSRVMVGSDSLQHEVLEHAIPCKTYVAKFHGRTDVLHKVRHLI
;
A
#
# COMPACT_ATOMS: atom_id res chain seq x y z
N MET A 1 -16.80 -38.16 -24.52
CA MET A 1 -15.99 -38.72 -23.41
C MET A 1 -16.55 -38.19 -22.09
N LYS A 2 -17.31 -39.00 -21.34
CA LYS A 2 -17.75 -38.65 -19.97
C LYS A 2 -16.56 -38.88 -19.04
N SER A 3 -16.16 -37.87 -18.28
CA SER A 3 -14.90 -37.84 -17.54
C SER A 3 -14.85 -38.91 -16.44
N SER A 4 -13.68 -39.55 -16.28
CA SER A 4 -13.47 -40.72 -15.39
C SER A 4 -13.44 -40.40 -13.89
N TYR A 5 -13.60 -39.13 -13.50
CA TYR A 5 -13.41 -38.66 -12.13
C TYR A 5 -14.34 -39.37 -11.12
N ASN A 6 -15.57 -39.72 -11.50
CA ASN A 6 -16.56 -40.21 -10.55
C ASN A 6 -16.31 -41.64 -10.07
N ILE A 7 -15.77 -42.53 -10.91
CA ILE A 7 -15.55 -43.92 -10.50
C ILE A 7 -14.24 -44.10 -9.72
N ASP A 8 -13.24 -43.24 -9.96
CA ASP A 8 -11.97 -43.30 -9.27
C ASP A 8 -12.11 -42.93 -7.78
N VAL A 9 -12.96 -41.95 -7.45
CA VAL A 9 -13.29 -41.60 -6.06
C VAL A 9 -13.98 -42.77 -5.34
N LEU A 10 -14.97 -43.40 -5.99
CA LEU A 10 -15.64 -44.59 -5.43
C LEU A 10 -14.72 -45.80 -5.31
N ARG A 11 -13.61 -45.83 -6.06
CA ARG A 11 -12.54 -46.84 -5.97
C ARG A 11 -11.43 -46.47 -4.99
N GLY A 12 -11.58 -45.39 -4.21
CA GLY A 12 -10.60 -44.93 -3.23
C GLY A 12 -9.36 -44.25 -3.82
N ARG A 13 -9.38 -43.88 -5.11
CA ARG A 13 -8.28 -43.18 -5.79
C ARG A 13 -8.49 -41.67 -5.73
N CYS A 14 -8.00 -41.05 -4.65
CA CYS A 14 -8.15 -39.62 -4.39
C CYS A 14 -7.09 -38.73 -5.05
N GLN A 15 -6.31 -39.22 -6.03
CA GLN A 15 -5.19 -38.48 -6.62
C GLN A 15 -5.61 -37.38 -7.61
N LYS A 16 -6.87 -37.38 -8.06
CA LYS A 16 -7.43 -36.40 -9.02
C LYS A 16 -8.82 -35.93 -8.57
N LEU A 17 -8.91 -35.42 -7.34
CA LEU A 17 -10.12 -34.74 -6.88
C LEU A 17 -10.25 -33.40 -7.64
N PRO A 18 -11.48 -32.94 -7.92
CA PRO A 18 -11.69 -31.59 -8.46
C PRO A 18 -11.19 -30.56 -7.45
N ASP A 19 -10.64 -29.45 -7.95
CA ASP A 19 -10.24 -28.34 -7.10
C ASP A 19 -11.45 -27.83 -6.31
N VAL A 20 -11.26 -27.68 -4.99
CA VAL A 20 -12.27 -27.09 -4.12
C VAL A 20 -12.44 -25.64 -4.56
N GLN A 21 -13.62 -25.31 -5.09
CA GLN A 21 -13.95 -23.92 -5.40
C GLN A 21 -13.96 -23.11 -4.10
N SER A 22 -13.15 -22.06 -4.07
CA SER A 22 -13.18 -21.08 -2.98
C SER A 22 -14.61 -20.55 -2.82
N LYS A 23 -14.98 -20.18 -1.60
CA LYS A 23 -16.26 -19.52 -1.30
C LYS A 23 -16.07 -18.07 -0.86
N VAL A 24 -14.95 -17.46 -1.25
CA VAL A 24 -14.55 -16.14 -0.78
C VAL A 24 -14.41 -15.19 -1.96
N VAL A 25 -14.96 -13.99 -1.82
CA VAL A 25 -14.60 -12.81 -2.60
C VAL A 25 -13.63 -11.99 -1.75
N ARG A 26 -12.34 -12.02 -2.09
CA ARG A 26 -11.28 -11.32 -1.35
C ARG A 26 -10.67 -10.23 -2.22
N VAL A 27 -10.86 -8.98 -1.84
CA VAL A 27 -10.43 -7.81 -2.64
C VAL A 27 -9.24 -7.13 -1.97
N PHE A 28 -8.12 -7.00 -2.69
CA PHE A 28 -7.05 -6.08 -2.30
C PHE A 28 -7.39 -4.66 -2.74
N LEU A 29 -7.41 -3.70 -1.81
CA LEU A 29 -7.63 -2.29 -2.09
C LEU A 29 -6.29 -1.55 -2.13
N SER A 30 -5.86 -1.20 -3.34
CA SER A 30 -4.65 -0.40 -3.57
C SER A 30 -5.02 1.08 -3.71
N SER A 31 -4.38 1.95 -2.92
CA SER A 31 -4.48 3.38 -3.10
C SER A 31 -3.28 4.10 -2.50
N THR A 32 -3.07 5.35 -2.89
CA THR A 32 -2.24 6.30 -2.15
C THR A 32 -2.91 6.69 -0.83
N PHE A 33 -2.13 7.11 0.17
CA PHE A 33 -2.62 7.13 1.56
C PHE A 33 -3.58 8.29 1.87
N SER A 34 -3.28 9.52 1.44
CA SER A 34 -4.03 10.70 1.91
C SER A 34 -4.98 11.31 0.89
N ASP A 35 -4.77 11.09 -0.40
CA ASP A 35 -5.54 11.74 -1.46
C ASP A 35 -6.87 11.02 -1.70
N THR A 36 -6.93 9.69 -1.56
CA THR A 36 -8.17 8.91 -1.75
C THR A 36 -8.82 8.50 -0.42
N LEU A 37 -8.56 9.24 0.66
CA LEU A 37 -9.09 8.92 1.99
C LEU A 37 -10.62 8.88 1.99
N CYS A 38 -11.28 9.84 1.36
CA CYS A 38 -12.74 9.90 1.36
C CYS A 38 -13.38 8.70 0.65
N GLU A 39 -12.85 8.29 -0.49
CA GLU A 39 -13.30 7.11 -1.23
C GLU A 39 -13.07 5.84 -0.42
N ARG A 40 -11.88 5.70 0.16
CA ARG A 40 -11.50 4.55 0.96
C ARG A 40 -12.37 4.40 2.21
N ASP A 41 -12.57 5.49 2.94
CA ASP A 41 -13.45 5.51 4.12
C ASP A 41 -14.89 5.19 3.71
N SER A 42 -15.38 5.69 2.56
CA SER A 42 -16.71 5.35 2.06
C SER A 42 -16.85 3.87 1.67
N LEU A 43 -15.81 3.29 1.06
CA LEU A 43 -15.79 1.86 0.76
C LEU A 43 -15.88 1.03 2.04
N ILE A 44 -15.07 1.35 3.04
CA ILE A 44 -15.00 0.60 4.30
C ILE A 44 -16.26 0.78 5.15
N GLU A 45 -16.75 2.01 5.30
CA GLU A 45 -17.87 2.33 6.20
C GLU A 45 -19.23 2.00 5.60
N SER A 46 -19.39 2.09 4.27
CA SER A 46 -20.70 2.00 3.62
C SER A 46 -20.81 0.88 2.59
N VAL A 47 -19.81 0.69 1.72
CA VAL A 47 -19.93 -0.24 0.58
C VAL A 47 -19.62 -1.68 0.97
N PHE A 48 -18.50 -1.93 1.64
CA PHE A 48 -18.06 -3.29 2.00
C PHE A 48 -19.02 -4.03 2.94
N PRO A 49 -19.69 -3.39 3.92
CA PRO A 49 -20.73 -4.05 4.70
C PRO A 49 -21.89 -4.54 3.81
N ILE A 50 -22.37 -3.69 2.90
CA ILE A 50 -23.45 -4.05 1.97
C ILE A 50 -23.03 -5.20 1.04
N LEU A 51 -21.80 -5.16 0.52
CA LEU A 51 -21.26 -6.25 -0.31
C LEU A 51 -21.13 -7.56 0.47
N LYS A 52 -20.75 -7.49 1.75
CA LYS A 52 -20.64 -8.65 2.63
C LYS A 52 -21.99 -9.31 2.84
N ASP A 53 -23.03 -8.53 3.14
CA ASP A 53 -24.37 -9.06 3.32
C ASP A 53 -24.93 -9.61 2.01
N TYR A 54 -24.75 -8.89 0.90
CA TYR A 54 -25.17 -9.34 -0.42
C TYR A 54 -24.50 -10.66 -0.85
N CYS A 55 -23.18 -10.79 -0.69
CA CYS A 55 -22.44 -12.01 -1.02
C CYS A 55 -22.93 -13.20 -0.17
N ARG A 56 -23.15 -12.97 1.13
CA ARG A 56 -23.60 -13.99 2.07
C ARG A 56 -25.02 -14.45 1.74
N GLU A 57 -25.96 -13.52 1.60
CA GLU A 57 -27.39 -13.80 1.45
C GLU A 57 -27.75 -14.35 0.07
N ARG A 58 -27.13 -13.83 -0.99
CA ARG A 58 -27.50 -14.18 -2.37
C ARG A 58 -26.70 -15.35 -2.92
N TYR A 59 -25.44 -15.49 -2.52
CA TYR A 59 -24.52 -16.46 -3.13
C TYR A 59 -23.86 -17.40 -2.13
N SER A 60 -24.12 -17.25 -0.83
CA SER A 60 -23.41 -18.01 0.23
C SER A 60 -21.88 -17.89 0.11
N LEU A 61 -21.42 -16.70 -0.28
CA LEU A 61 -20.02 -16.32 -0.38
C LEU A 61 -19.63 -15.44 0.81
N GLU A 62 -18.40 -15.59 1.28
CA GLU A 62 -17.80 -14.69 2.25
C GLU A 62 -17.12 -13.52 1.52
N PHE A 63 -17.38 -12.29 1.94
CA PHE A 63 -16.65 -11.11 1.43
C PHE A 63 -15.57 -10.70 2.42
N GLN A 64 -14.36 -10.53 1.91
CA GLN A 64 -13.18 -10.07 2.63
C GLN A 64 -12.51 -8.95 1.85
N TYR A 65 -11.88 -8.01 2.55
CA TYR A 65 -11.04 -7.00 1.93
C TYR A 65 -9.70 -6.91 2.66
N ALA A 66 -8.66 -6.58 1.91
CA ALA A 66 -7.33 -6.30 2.43
C ALA A 66 -6.97 -4.84 2.13
N ASP A 67 -6.81 -4.05 3.20
CA ASP A 67 -6.25 -2.70 3.16
C ASP A 67 -5.05 -2.66 4.10
N MET A 68 -3.86 -2.83 3.53
CA MET A 68 -2.59 -2.87 4.28
C MET A 68 -2.12 -1.49 4.75
N ARG A 69 -2.93 -0.43 4.58
CA ARG A 69 -2.61 0.92 5.06
C ARG A 69 -3.01 1.15 6.51
N TRP A 70 -3.73 0.21 7.13
CA TRP A 70 -3.97 0.19 8.56
C TRP A 70 -3.07 -0.87 9.22
N GLY A 71 -2.36 -0.49 10.29
CA GLY A 71 -1.65 -1.46 11.14
C GLY A 71 -0.28 -1.92 10.64
N ILE A 72 0.52 -1.04 10.02
CA ILE A 72 1.94 -1.35 9.80
C ILE A 72 2.64 -1.44 11.16
N GLU A 73 3.07 -2.65 11.53
CA GLU A 73 3.83 -2.92 12.74
C GLU A 73 5.22 -2.28 12.65
N MET A 74 5.77 -1.84 13.79
CA MET A 74 7.09 -1.21 13.83
C MET A 74 8.20 -2.11 13.28
N GLU A 75 8.08 -3.43 13.48
CA GLU A 75 9.04 -4.43 12.97
C GLU A 75 9.04 -4.50 11.43
N SER A 76 7.90 -4.26 10.80
CA SER A 76 7.80 -4.22 9.33
C SER A 76 8.49 -2.98 8.76
N ALA A 77 8.46 -1.86 9.48
CA ALA A 77 9.17 -0.65 9.12
C ALA A 77 10.69 -0.79 9.27
N ASP A 78 11.15 -1.44 10.34
CA ASP A 78 12.57 -1.69 10.58
C ASP A 78 13.19 -2.60 9.50
N ASN A 79 12.46 -3.64 9.07
CA ASN A 79 12.93 -4.63 8.10
C ASN A 79 12.50 -4.36 6.66
N HIS A 80 11.86 -3.22 6.39
CA HIS A 80 11.44 -2.79 5.04
C HIS A 80 10.51 -3.78 4.33
N SER A 81 9.71 -4.53 5.09
CA SER A 81 8.91 -5.64 4.56
C SER A 81 7.52 -5.21 4.07
N GLU A 82 7.10 -3.96 4.28
CA GLU A 82 5.72 -3.53 4.06
C GLU A 82 5.26 -3.75 2.61
N VAL A 83 6.13 -3.41 1.66
CA VAL A 83 5.85 -3.61 0.23
C VAL A 83 5.71 -5.08 -0.09
N GLN A 84 6.56 -5.94 0.47
CA GLN A 84 6.49 -7.38 0.21
C GLN A 84 5.22 -7.99 0.81
N THR A 85 4.79 -7.53 1.98
CA THR A 85 3.53 -7.93 2.59
C THR A 85 2.35 -7.57 1.69
N CYS A 86 2.29 -6.34 1.16
CA CYS A 86 1.27 -5.94 0.17
C CYS A 86 1.27 -6.87 -1.05
N LEU A 87 2.45 -7.15 -1.61
CA LEU A 87 2.57 -8.01 -2.81
C LEU A 87 2.13 -9.45 -2.54
N ASN A 88 2.45 -10.00 -1.38
CA ASN A 88 2.02 -11.34 -0.98
C ASN A 88 0.50 -11.39 -0.79
N GLU A 89 -0.08 -10.37 -0.17
CA GLU A 89 -1.53 -10.28 0.04
C GLU A 89 -2.30 -10.19 -1.29
N ILE A 90 -1.78 -9.46 -2.28
CA ILE A 90 -2.34 -9.44 -3.64
C ILE A 90 -2.39 -10.86 -4.24
N GLU A 91 -1.34 -11.66 -4.07
CA GLU A 91 -1.31 -13.04 -4.59
C GLU A 91 -2.34 -13.93 -3.88
N LEU A 92 -2.55 -13.74 -2.57
CA LEU A 92 -3.60 -14.44 -1.83
C LEU A 92 -4.99 -14.04 -2.36
N CYS A 93 -5.26 -12.75 -2.59
CA CYS A 93 -6.50 -12.30 -3.20
C CYS A 93 -6.72 -12.92 -4.59
N LYS A 94 -5.68 -12.98 -5.42
CA LYS A 94 -5.75 -13.64 -6.74
C LYS A 94 -6.05 -15.13 -6.65
N LYS A 95 -5.39 -15.82 -5.72
CA LYS A 95 -5.52 -17.27 -5.53
C LYS A 95 -6.88 -17.67 -4.99
N TYR A 96 -7.43 -16.91 -4.04
CA TYR A 96 -8.61 -17.31 -3.28
C TYR A 96 -9.90 -16.59 -3.70
N SER A 97 -9.84 -15.39 -4.27
CA SER A 97 -11.07 -14.69 -4.65
C SER A 97 -11.75 -15.39 -5.84
N VAL A 98 -13.06 -15.59 -5.76
CA VAL A 98 -13.85 -16.14 -6.88
C VAL A 98 -14.30 -15.08 -7.89
N ALA A 99 -14.21 -13.80 -7.52
CA ALA A 99 -14.66 -12.67 -8.33
C ALA A 99 -13.55 -11.60 -8.36
N THR A 100 -13.93 -10.32 -8.25
CA THR A 100 -12.98 -9.21 -8.13
C THR A 100 -11.94 -9.51 -7.05
N ASN A 101 -10.68 -9.34 -7.38
CA ASN A 101 -9.55 -9.60 -6.48
C ASN A 101 -8.68 -8.37 -6.23
N PHE A 102 -8.80 -7.34 -7.07
CA PHE A 102 -7.97 -6.15 -6.97
C PHE A 102 -8.76 -4.91 -7.39
N VAL A 103 -8.77 -3.90 -6.53
CA VAL A 103 -9.36 -2.58 -6.81
C VAL A 103 -8.29 -1.55 -6.55
N VAL A 104 -8.12 -0.62 -7.51
CA VAL A 104 -7.19 0.50 -7.35
C VAL A 104 -7.88 1.85 -7.44
N LEU A 105 -7.53 2.75 -6.52
CA LEU A 105 -7.93 4.14 -6.52
C LEU A 105 -6.70 5.02 -6.81
N LEU A 106 -6.74 5.79 -7.88
CA LEU A 106 -5.69 6.75 -8.24
C LEU A 106 -6.26 8.15 -8.42
N SER A 107 -5.46 9.15 -8.05
CA SER A 107 -5.80 10.55 -8.30
C SER A 107 -4.62 11.30 -8.93
N HIS A 108 -4.04 12.24 -8.19
CA HIS A 108 -2.94 13.11 -8.62
C HIS A 108 -1.63 12.86 -7.85
N ARG A 109 -1.61 11.85 -6.97
CA ARG A 109 -0.35 11.38 -6.38
C ARG A 109 0.09 10.05 -6.94
N TYR A 110 1.37 10.01 -7.28
CA TYR A 110 2.13 8.81 -7.56
C TYR A 110 2.43 8.04 -6.26
N GLY A 111 2.72 8.77 -5.18
CA GLY A 111 2.85 8.22 -3.84
C GLY A 111 4.27 7.81 -3.43
N SER A 112 4.37 7.13 -2.29
CA SER A 112 5.66 6.83 -1.66
C SER A 112 6.53 5.89 -2.51
N ARG A 113 7.79 6.27 -2.69
CA ARG A 113 8.86 5.51 -3.35
C ARG A 113 9.85 5.00 -2.30
N PRO A 114 9.55 3.90 -1.58
CA PRO A 114 10.44 3.41 -0.54
C PRO A 114 11.71 2.82 -1.13
N THR A 115 12.77 2.87 -0.33
CA THR A 115 14.03 2.20 -0.63
C THR A 115 13.76 0.70 -0.77
N PRO A 116 14.21 0.06 -1.85
CA PRO A 116 13.84 -1.31 -2.15
C PRO A 116 14.57 -2.24 -1.18
N ALA A 117 13.80 -3.07 -0.46
CA ALA A 117 14.37 -4.03 0.48
C ALA A 117 15.32 -5.04 -0.19
N ASN A 118 15.12 -5.33 -1.47
CA ASN A 118 15.93 -6.27 -2.23
C ASN A 118 16.22 -5.74 -3.63
N ILE A 119 17.48 -5.83 -4.07
CA ILE A 119 17.92 -5.49 -5.43
C ILE A 119 18.72 -6.67 -5.96
N ARG A 120 18.40 -7.18 -7.15
CA ARG A 120 19.18 -8.26 -7.79
C ARG A 120 20.65 -7.86 -7.87
N ALA A 121 21.57 -8.79 -7.57
CA ALA A 121 23.00 -8.52 -7.47
C ALA A 121 23.56 -7.79 -8.69
N SER A 122 23.26 -8.30 -9.89
CA SER A 122 23.70 -7.70 -11.14
C SER A 122 23.21 -6.25 -11.35
N VAL A 123 22.05 -5.89 -10.82
CA VAL A 123 21.49 -4.53 -10.92
C VAL A 123 22.15 -3.62 -9.88
N PHE A 124 22.32 -4.11 -8.65
CA PHE A 124 22.97 -3.35 -7.59
C PHE A 124 24.42 -3.00 -7.96
N GLU A 125 25.18 -3.98 -8.46
CA GLU A 125 26.58 -3.79 -8.87
C GLU A 125 26.71 -2.75 -9.99
N LEU A 126 25.78 -2.77 -10.96
CA LEU A 126 25.74 -1.79 -12.03
C LEU A 126 25.45 -0.37 -11.50
N LEU A 127 24.42 -0.24 -10.65
CA LEU A 127 24.07 1.04 -10.02
C LEU A 127 25.23 1.57 -9.17
N HIS A 128 25.82 0.72 -8.35
CA HIS A 128 26.96 1.07 -7.51
C HIS A 128 28.16 1.54 -8.33
N LYS A 129 28.44 0.90 -9.48
CA LYS A 129 29.48 1.32 -10.41
C LYS A 129 29.20 2.71 -11.01
N ILE A 130 27.95 2.98 -11.38
CA ILE A 130 27.53 4.29 -11.92
C ILE A 130 27.71 5.38 -10.86
N VAL A 131 27.18 5.18 -9.65
CA VAL A 131 27.28 6.16 -8.55
C VAL A 131 28.74 6.42 -8.18
N ARG A 132 29.57 5.37 -8.10
CA ARG A 132 31.01 5.50 -7.79
C ARG A 132 31.81 6.23 -8.87
N SER A 133 31.33 6.23 -10.12
CA SER A 133 32.02 6.90 -11.23
C SER A 133 31.86 8.42 -11.23
N ASP A 134 30.90 8.97 -10.48
CA ASP A 134 30.74 10.40 -10.27
C ASP A 134 31.56 10.84 -9.04
N PRO A 135 32.61 11.68 -9.20
CA PRO A 135 33.44 12.15 -8.10
C PRO A 135 32.65 12.89 -7.00
N ASN A 136 31.50 13.48 -7.34
CA ASN A 136 30.66 14.22 -6.41
C ASN A 136 29.73 13.32 -5.59
N GLN A 137 29.68 12.01 -5.90
CA GLN A 137 28.78 11.04 -5.25
C GLN A 137 29.52 9.90 -4.54
N ASN A 138 30.82 10.07 -4.26
CA ASN A 138 31.62 9.03 -3.59
C ASN A 138 31.03 8.64 -2.22
N ASP A 139 30.51 9.61 -1.47
CA ASP A 139 29.83 9.37 -0.19
C ASP A 139 28.53 8.55 -0.38
N ASP A 140 27.79 8.76 -1.48
CA ASP A 140 26.57 8.02 -1.78
C ASP A 140 26.86 6.57 -2.16
N ALA A 141 27.95 6.31 -2.90
CA ALA A 141 28.40 4.95 -3.19
C ALA A 141 28.76 4.19 -1.91
N GLN A 142 29.45 4.86 -0.97
CA GLN A 142 29.77 4.29 0.34
C GLN A 142 28.50 4.00 1.15
N LEU A 143 27.55 4.94 1.17
CA LEU A 143 26.27 4.72 1.85
C LEU A 143 25.52 3.51 1.29
N LEU A 144 25.43 3.37 -0.03
CA LEU A 144 24.80 2.20 -0.66
C LEU A 144 25.47 0.89 -0.21
N SER A 145 26.80 0.85 -0.20
CA SER A 145 27.56 -0.32 0.27
C SER A 145 27.34 -0.64 1.75
N GLN A 146 27.13 0.38 2.59
CA GLN A 146 26.89 0.18 4.02
C GLN A 146 25.45 -0.22 4.33
N SER A 147 24.49 0.24 3.52
CA SER A 147 23.07 -0.04 3.69
C SER A 147 22.65 -1.41 3.16
N TYR A 148 23.36 -1.98 2.19
CA TYR A 148 22.99 -3.25 1.58
C TYR A 148 24.01 -4.35 1.84
N GLN A 149 23.53 -5.59 2.01
CA GLN A 149 24.34 -6.79 2.16
C GLN A 149 24.00 -7.82 1.10
N LEU A 150 25.01 -8.43 0.47
CA LEU A 150 24.81 -9.50 -0.51
C LEU A 150 24.27 -10.77 0.17
N ASP A 151 23.14 -11.26 -0.31
CA ASP A 151 22.54 -12.54 0.03
C ASP A 151 22.64 -13.49 -1.19
N THR A 152 23.57 -14.43 -1.10
CA THR A 152 23.80 -15.47 -2.10
C THR A 152 22.88 -16.67 -1.97
N ASN A 153 22.08 -16.76 -0.90
CA ASN A 153 21.12 -17.84 -0.70
C ASN A 153 19.84 -17.63 -1.53
N ARG A 154 19.61 -16.41 -2.00
CA ARG A 154 18.52 -16.09 -2.94
C ARG A 154 18.89 -16.52 -4.35
N VAL A 155 17.89 -16.97 -5.09
CA VAL A 155 18.03 -17.35 -6.50
C VAL A 155 17.07 -16.50 -7.34
N PRO A 156 17.56 -15.51 -8.11
CA PRO A 156 18.96 -15.10 -8.23
C PRO A 156 19.47 -14.34 -6.99
N ALA A 157 20.79 -14.28 -6.80
CA ALA A 157 21.43 -13.56 -5.70
C ALA A 157 21.02 -12.08 -5.68
N ALA A 158 20.89 -11.51 -4.48
CA ALA A 158 20.39 -10.15 -4.30
C ALA A 158 21.09 -9.44 -3.15
N TYR A 159 21.23 -8.12 -3.27
CA TYR A 159 21.56 -7.25 -2.16
C TYR A 159 20.29 -6.93 -1.37
N VAL A 160 20.33 -7.18 -0.07
CA VAL A 160 19.23 -6.96 0.89
C VAL A 160 19.55 -5.74 1.72
N LEU A 161 18.58 -4.83 1.83
CA LEU A 161 18.68 -3.64 2.67
C LEU A 161 18.72 -4.09 4.14
N ARG A 162 19.76 -3.66 4.87
CA ARG A 162 19.90 -3.93 6.30
C ARG A 162 18.80 -3.22 7.07
N SER A 163 18.41 -3.79 8.21
CA SER A 163 17.42 -3.16 9.08
C SER A 163 17.87 -1.78 9.55
N ILE A 164 16.91 -0.89 9.82
CA ILE A 164 17.20 0.47 10.30
C ILE A 164 17.99 0.37 11.61
N SER A 165 17.59 -0.52 12.51
CA SER A 165 18.25 -0.81 13.79
C SER A 165 19.70 -1.30 13.63
N SER A 166 20.05 -1.97 12.53
CA SER A 166 21.42 -2.40 12.23
C SER A 166 22.31 -1.24 11.77
N ILE A 167 21.71 -0.21 11.14
CA ILE A 167 22.42 0.98 10.65
C ILE A 167 22.46 2.06 11.75
N LEU A 168 21.37 2.21 12.50
CA LEU A 168 21.15 3.19 13.55
C LEU A 168 20.51 2.50 14.77
N PRO A 169 21.31 1.93 15.69
CA PRO A 169 20.80 1.20 16.86
C PRO A 169 19.85 2.02 17.75
N ASN A 170 20.03 3.34 17.80
CA ASN A 170 19.22 4.24 18.62
C ASN A 170 17.77 4.40 18.13
N ILE A 171 17.41 3.87 16.95
CA ILE A 171 16.02 3.92 16.44
C ILE A 171 15.04 3.12 17.31
N ILE A 172 15.55 2.15 18.07
CA ILE A 172 14.79 1.36 19.04
C ILE A 172 15.11 1.75 20.49
N SER A 173 15.79 2.89 20.71
CA SER A 173 16.13 3.37 22.05
C SER A 173 14.87 3.64 22.87
N SER A 174 14.89 3.30 24.15
CA SER A 174 13.85 3.70 25.11
C SER A 174 13.88 5.19 25.41
N ASN A 175 14.98 5.87 25.06
CA ASN A 175 15.10 7.33 25.14
C ASN A 175 14.48 7.99 23.90
N THR A 176 13.38 8.71 24.13
CA THR A 176 12.62 9.41 23.09
C THR A 176 13.44 10.38 22.24
N GLU A 177 14.42 11.07 22.82
CA GLU A 177 15.20 12.06 22.08
C GLU A 177 16.26 11.40 21.18
N GLU A 178 16.91 10.34 21.67
CA GLU A 178 17.81 9.53 20.85
C GLU A 178 17.08 8.87 19.68
N MET A 179 15.88 8.34 19.94
CA MET A 179 15.01 7.74 18.92
C MET A 179 14.62 8.75 17.85
N LYS A 180 14.17 9.95 18.25
CA LYS A 180 13.82 11.03 17.29
C LYS A 180 15.03 11.47 16.46
N GLN A 181 16.20 11.58 17.09
CA GLN A 181 17.42 11.95 16.39
C GLN A 181 17.83 10.87 15.39
N ALA A 182 17.74 9.60 15.78
CA ALA A 182 17.97 8.47 14.88
C ALA A 182 16.98 8.44 13.70
N ASP A 183 15.68 8.69 13.93
CA ASP A 183 14.67 8.78 12.87
C ASP A 183 14.97 9.93 11.89
N LYS A 184 15.43 11.08 12.40
CA LYS A 184 15.85 12.21 11.56
C LYS A 184 17.06 11.86 10.70
N GLU A 185 18.06 11.18 11.26
CA GLU A 185 19.23 10.73 10.50
C GLU A 185 18.86 9.63 9.49
N TRP A 186 18.00 8.69 9.87
CA TRP A 186 17.48 7.68 8.95
C TRP A 186 16.79 8.33 7.74
N LYS A 187 15.93 9.32 7.97
CA LYS A 187 15.26 10.06 6.88
C LYS A 187 16.24 10.68 5.90
N LYS A 188 17.37 11.23 6.38
CA LYS A 188 18.43 11.77 5.50
C LYS A 188 19.10 10.67 4.69
N ILE A 189 19.53 9.59 5.34
CA ILE A 189 20.18 8.43 4.68
C ILE A 189 19.25 7.84 3.62
N ASN A 190 18.01 7.55 4.01
CA ASN A 190 16.98 6.97 3.16
C ASN A 190 16.68 7.86 1.94
N ASN A 191 16.65 9.20 2.11
CA ASN A 191 16.48 10.11 0.97
C ASN A 191 17.66 10.06 -0.01
N ARG A 192 18.91 10.02 0.48
CA ARG A 192 20.10 9.91 -0.39
C ARG A 192 20.09 8.60 -1.19
N ILE A 193 19.78 7.49 -0.52
CA ILE A 193 19.68 6.17 -1.16
C ILE A 193 18.56 6.18 -2.23
N ARG A 194 17.39 6.74 -1.91
CA ARG A 194 16.28 6.84 -2.87
C ARG A 194 16.66 7.61 -4.13
N THR A 195 17.37 8.73 -3.99
CA THR A 195 17.85 9.53 -5.11
C THR A 195 18.77 8.72 -6.04
N CYS A 196 19.63 7.87 -5.47
CA CYS A 196 20.50 6.99 -6.24
C CYS A 196 19.72 5.89 -7.00
N LEU A 197 18.67 5.36 -6.39
CA LEU A 197 18.00 4.16 -6.88
C LEU A 197 16.80 4.43 -7.81
N ARG A 198 16.27 5.66 -7.88
CA ARG A 198 15.16 6.12 -8.76
C ARG A 198 14.04 5.08 -8.94
N GLN A 199 13.31 4.79 -7.85
CA GLN A 199 12.37 3.66 -7.77
C GLN A 199 10.92 4.04 -8.08
N ALA A 200 10.14 3.04 -8.50
CA ALA A 200 8.69 3.15 -8.65
C ALA A 200 7.96 3.24 -7.30
N ALA A 201 6.78 3.87 -7.28
CA ALA A 201 5.94 3.97 -6.09
C ALA A 201 5.39 2.60 -5.65
N VAL A 202 5.04 2.47 -4.36
CA VAL A 202 4.41 1.25 -3.82
C VAL A 202 3.14 0.89 -4.60
N THR A 203 2.29 1.88 -4.84
CA THR A 203 1.03 1.70 -5.59
C THR A 203 1.30 1.23 -7.02
N GLU A 204 2.37 1.69 -7.68
CA GLU A 204 2.76 1.14 -8.99
C GLU A 204 3.18 -0.33 -8.89
N LYS A 205 3.95 -0.72 -7.87
CA LYS A 205 4.33 -2.12 -7.65
C LYS A 205 3.11 -3.01 -7.40
N GLU A 206 2.15 -2.51 -6.63
CA GLU A 206 0.85 -3.17 -6.40
C GLU A 206 0.07 -3.32 -7.71
N ILE A 207 0.00 -2.29 -8.56
CA ILE A 207 -0.66 -2.33 -9.88
C ILE A 207 0.06 -3.29 -10.84
N LEU A 208 1.40 -3.28 -10.87
CA LEU A 208 2.19 -4.20 -11.68
C LEU A 208 1.86 -5.64 -11.33
N LYS A 209 1.78 -5.95 -10.03
CA LYS A 209 1.44 -7.29 -9.55
C LYS A 209 -0.03 -7.61 -9.76
N GLY A 210 -0.94 -6.72 -9.39
CA GLY A 210 -2.38 -6.87 -9.42
C GLY A 210 -2.96 -6.95 -10.83
N ILE A 211 -2.64 -5.96 -11.66
CA ILE A 211 -3.22 -5.75 -13.00
C ILE A 211 -2.27 -6.26 -14.09
N LEU A 212 -1.04 -5.73 -14.14
CA LEU A 212 -0.20 -5.87 -15.35
C LEU A 212 0.43 -7.26 -15.51
N SER A 213 0.52 -8.03 -14.42
CA SER A 213 1.04 -9.40 -14.42
C SER A 213 -0.05 -10.48 -14.50
N GLY A 214 -1.34 -10.10 -14.52
CA GLY A 214 -2.47 -11.04 -14.47
C GLY A 214 -3.02 -11.36 -15.86
N SER A 215 -3.16 -12.65 -16.20
CA SER A 215 -3.81 -13.08 -17.45
C SER A 215 -5.32 -12.82 -17.46
N ASP A 216 -5.94 -12.65 -16.28
CA ASP A 216 -7.36 -12.46 -16.05
C ASP A 216 -7.69 -11.05 -15.53
N ALA A 217 -6.77 -10.09 -15.69
CA ALA A 217 -6.91 -8.74 -15.14
C ALA A 217 -8.24 -8.07 -15.52
N ASN A 218 -8.69 -8.24 -16.78
CA ASN A 218 -9.96 -7.70 -17.26
C ASN A 218 -11.22 -8.32 -16.65
N GLN A 219 -11.11 -9.46 -15.98
CA GLN A 219 -12.26 -10.14 -15.39
C GLN A 219 -12.40 -9.86 -13.89
N ARG A 220 -11.27 -9.53 -13.24
CA ARG A 220 -11.18 -9.53 -11.78
C ARG A 220 -10.64 -8.23 -11.17
N THR A 221 -10.33 -7.23 -11.98
CA THR A 221 -9.75 -5.98 -11.47
C THR A 221 -10.55 -4.77 -11.90
N LEU A 222 -10.65 -3.78 -11.00
CA LEU A 222 -11.34 -2.52 -11.24
C LEU A 222 -10.41 -1.36 -10.91
N CYS A 223 -10.52 -0.29 -11.68
CA CYS A 223 -9.66 0.88 -11.59
C CYS A 223 -10.50 2.15 -11.54
N PHE A 224 -10.26 2.99 -10.54
CA PHE A 224 -10.97 4.26 -10.35
C PHE A 224 -10.00 5.43 -10.38
N PHE A 225 -10.24 6.38 -11.28
CA PHE A 225 -9.46 7.59 -11.46
C PHE A 225 -10.26 8.82 -11.02
N ARG A 226 -9.73 9.55 -10.06
CA ARG A 226 -10.26 10.88 -9.71
C ARG A 226 -9.36 11.97 -10.24
N GLU A 227 -9.94 12.84 -11.04
CA GLU A 227 -9.30 14.07 -11.50
C GLU A 227 -9.81 15.26 -10.69
N ILE A 228 -8.91 15.94 -9.98
CA ILE A 228 -9.16 17.28 -9.41
C ILE A 228 -8.81 18.29 -10.50
N GLU A 229 -9.81 18.94 -11.10
CA GLU A 229 -9.65 19.75 -12.32
C GLU A 229 -8.72 20.96 -12.15
N ASP A 230 -8.73 21.56 -10.97
CA ASP A 230 -8.14 22.84 -10.60
C ASP A 230 -7.02 22.66 -9.55
N ILE A 231 -6.40 21.48 -9.47
CA ILE A 231 -5.39 21.21 -8.43
C ILE A 231 -4.14 22.09 -8.55
N HIS A 232 -3.71 22.38 -9.79
CA HIS A 232 -2.56 23.25 -10.09
C HIS A 232 -2.82 24.72 -9.72
N ASP A 233 -4.09 25.14 -9.63
CA ASP A 233 -4.45 26.49 -9.19
C ASP A 233 -4.39 26.66 -7.66
N HIS A 234 -4.27 25.55 -6.92
CA HIS A 234 -4.37 25.51 -5.46
C HIS A 234 -3.07 25.06 -4.77
N LEU A 235 -1.91 25.22 -5.41
CA LEU A 235 -0.61 24.82 -4.87
C LEU A 235 -0.24 25.52 -3.55
N SER A 236 -0.80 26.70 -3.28
CA SER A 236 -0.60 27.41 -2.01
C SER A 236 -1.53 26.93 -0.87
N ALA A 237 -2.48 26.03 -1.16
CA ALA A 237 -3.42 25.55 -0.14
C ALA A 237 -2.71 24.61 0.86
N SER A 238 -3.02 24.77 2.15
CA SER A 238 -2.33 24.07 3.25
C SER A 238 -2.34 22.54 3.15
N LYS A 239 -3.33 21.96 2.46
CA LYS A 239 -3.52 20.51 2.32
C LYS A 239 -3.21 19.98 0.92
N VAL A 240 -2.76 20.80 -0.02
CA VAL A 240 -2.52 20.36 -1.41
C VAL A 240 -1.44 19.28 -1.54
N SER A 241 -0.42 19.30 -0.69
CA SER A 241 0.58 18.21 -0.56
C SER A 241 -0.04 16.85 -0.19
N LYS A 242 -1.29 16.83 0.31
CA LYS A 242 -2.04 15.59 0.52
C LYS A 242 -2.62 15.01 -0.76
N TYR A 243 -2.66 15.75 -1.86
CA TYR A 243 -3.35 15.44 -3.12
C TYR A 243 -2.45 15.43 -4.36
N ILE A 244 -1.30 16.09 -4.33
CA ILE A 244 -0.29 16.08 -5.40
C ILE A 244 1.11 15.92 -4.80
N ASP A 245 2.03 15.28 -5.53
CA ASP A 245 3.42 15.16 -5.12
C ASP A 245 4.16 16.49 -5.36
N LEU A 246 4.79 17.01 -4.32
CA LEU A 246 5.47 18.31 -4.31
C LEU A 246 6.87 18.19 -3.74
N HIS A 247 7.78 19.00 -4.26
CA HIS A 247 9.01 19.39 -3.59
C HIS A 247 8.92 20.86 -3.20
N TYR A 248 9.86 21.33 -2.36
CA TYR A 248 9.85 22.70 -1.86
C TYR A 248 11.15 23.38 -2.26
N SER A 249 11.04 24.62 -2.76
CA SER A 249 12.20 25.46 -3.03
C SER A 249 12.93 25.84 -1.73
N ASN A 250 14.11 26.42 -1.85
CA ASN A 250 14.85 26.97 -0.71
C ASN A 250 14.04 28.04 0.04
N ASP A 251 13.14 28.73 -0.65
CA ASP A 251 12.24 29.75 -0.10
C ASP A 251 10.92 29.16 0.45
N GLY A 252 10.81 27.83 0.50
CA GLY A 252 9.65 27.11 1.01
C GLY A 252 8.43 27.12 0.08
N GLN A 253 8.58 27.55 -1.17
CA GLN A 253 7.48 27.53 -2.14
C GLN A 253 7.27 26.12 -2.69
N PRO A 254 6.02 25.63 -2.78
CA PRO A 254 5.72 24.33 -3.34
C PRO A 254 5.94 24.32 -4.85
N ILE A 255 6.66 23.32 -5.34
CA ILE A 255 6.89 23.05 -6.76
C ILE A 255 6.42 21.62 -7.04
N ILE A 256 5.76 21.41 -8.17
CA ILE A 256 5.26 20.10 -8.58
C ILE A 256 6.45 19.15 -8.84
N ASP A 257 6.36 17.92 -8.34
CA ASP A 257 7.29 16.85 -8.72
C ASP A 257 6.91 16.35 -10.12
N ASP A 258 7.46 17.00 -11.15
CA ASP A 258 7.21 16.66 -12.56
C ASP A 258 7.54 15.19 -12.89
N GLU A 259 8.56 14.62 -12.24
CA GLU A 259 8.91 13.21 -12.44
C GLU A 259 7.78 12.30 -11.94
N ALA A 260 7.29 12.54 -10.72
CA ALA A 260 6.17 11.80 -10.14
C ALA A 260 4.89 11.94 -10.98
N GLU A 261 4.56 13.16 -11.43
CA GLU A 261 3.39 13.40 -12.28
C GLU A 261 3.49 12.65 -13.62
N ASN A 262 4.66 12.70 -14.27
CA ASN A 262 4.91 11.97 -15.52
C ASN A 262 4.85 10.44 -15.34
N LEU A 263 5.38 9.91 -14.23
CA LEU A 263 5.29 8.49 -13.91
C LEU A 263 3.83 8.06 -13.67
N LEU A 264 3.06 8.85 -12.92
CA LEU A 264 1.64 8.60 -12.68
C LEU A 264 0.83 8.63 -13.97
N ASN A 265 1.04 9.63 -14.83
CA ASN A 265 0.34 9.74 -16.11
C ASN A 265 0.64 8.55 -17.03
N ARG A 266 1.90 8.11 -17.09
CA ARG A 266 2.28 6.89 -17.81
C ARG A 266 1.59 5.66 -17.23
N LEU A 267 1.53 5.54 -15.91
CA LEU A 267 0.87 4.43 -15.24
C LEU A 267 -0.62 4.38 -15.57
N LYS A 268 -1.33 5.51 -15.44
CA LYS A 268 -2.78 5.62 -15.69
C LYS A 268 -3.14 5.39 -17.15
N TYR A 269 -2.52 6.13 -18.06
CA TYR A 269 -3.01 6.27 -19.44
C TYR A 269 -2.26 5.39 -20.44
N LYS A 270 -1.10 4.84 -20.07
CA LYS A 270 -0.34 3.92 -20.93
C LYS A 270 -0.36 2.51 -20.35
N SER A 271 0.13 2.32 -19.13
CA SER A 271 0.29 0.98 -18.56
C SER A 271 -1.06 0.32 -18.26
N ILE A 272 -1.92 0.94 -17.42
CA ILE A 272 -3.23 0.36 -17.08
C ILE A 272 -4.13 0.26 -18.30
N SER A 273 -4.25 1.33 -19.09
CA SER A 273 -5.09 1.34 -20.31
C SER A 273 -4.64 0.38 -21.41
N SER A 274 -3.38 -0.11 -21.39
CA SER A 274 -2.93 -1.15 -22.33
C SER A 274 -3.41 -2.56 -21.97
N VAL A 275 -3.82 -2.77 -20.71
CA VAL A 275 -4.25 -4.07 -20.20
C VAL A 275 -5.75 -4.08 -19.92
N LEU A 276 -6.29 -3.03 -19.29
CA LEU A 276 -7.69 -2.96 -18.90
C LEU A 276 -8.58 -2.34 -19.97
N GLN A 277 -9.71 -2.99 -20.21
CA GLN A 277 -10.82 -2.50 -21.00
C GLN A 277 -11.52 -1.33 -20.29
N SER A 278 -12.18 -0.46 -21.06
CA SER A 278 -12.82 0.76 -20.57
C SER A 278 -13.95 0.50 -19.57
N ASN A 279 -14.61 -0.67 -19.62
CA ASN A 279 -15.63 -1.08 -18.65
C ASN A 279 -15.09 -1.30 -17.23
N ASN A 280 -13.77 -1.50 -17.08
CA ASN A 280 -13.11 -1.69 -15.79
C ASN A 280 -12.37 -0.42 -15.32
N ILE A 281 -12.41 0.66 -16.11
CA ILE A 281 -11.78 1.94 -15.78
C ILE A 281 -12.86 3.00 -15.61
N PHE A 282 -13.05 3.45 -14.38
CA PHE A 282 -14.03 4.47 -14.01
C PHE A 282 -13.29 5.77 -13.73
N SER A 283 -13.68 6.84 -14.41
CA SER A 283 -13.08 8.17 -14.20
C SER A 283 -14.16 9.16 -13.78
N TYR A 284 -13.85 10.00 -12.80
CA TYR A 284 -14.73 11.09 -12.37
C TYR A 284 -13.92 12.33 -12.01
N LYS A 285 -14.56 13.49 -12.16
CA LYS A 285 -13.96 14.79 -11.93
C LYS A 285 -14.53 15.45 -10.69
N VAL A 286 -13.68 16.15 -9.95
CA VAL A 286 -14.05 16.97 -8.80
C VAL A 286 -13.30 18.30 -8.87
N ARG A 287 -13.79 19.28 -8.13
CA ARG A 287 -13.09 20.54 -7.94
C ARG A 287 -12.56 20.68 -6.53
N TRP A 288 -11.46 21.40 -6.40
CA TRP A 288 -10.89 21.80 -5.13
C TRP A 288 -11.90 22.67 -4.36
N LYS A 289 -11.90 22.49 -3.05
CA LYS A 289 -12.72 23.25 -2.11
C LYS A 289 -11.83 23.70 -0.96
N ALA A 290 -12.37 24.48 -0.01
CA ALA A 290 -11.62 25.20 1.03
C ALA A 290 -10.47 24.42 1.72
N ASP A 291 -10.59 23.09 1.84
CA ASP A 291 -9.64 22.23 2.56
C ASP A 291 -9.26 20.93 1.81
N GLY A 292 -9.39 20.94 0.48
CA GLY A 292 -9.24 19.76 -0.39
C GLY A 292 -10.56 19.37 -1.03
N ILE A 293 -10.82 18.08 -1.19
CA ILE A 293 -12.10 17.61 -1.74
C ILE A 293 -13.18 17.55 -0.65
N ASN A 294 -14.45 17.82 -1.01
CA ASN A 294 -15.62 17.16 -0.40
C ASN A 294 -15.39 16.26 0.84
N ARG A 295 -15.65 16.65 2.10
CA ARG A 295 -15.86 15.57 3.11
C ARG A 295 -17.06 14.78 2.60
N CYS A 296 -16.91 13.46 2.40
CA CYS A 296 -18.03 12.60 2.03
C CYS A 296 -19.21 12.94 2.94
N VAL A 297 -20.25 13.55 2.37
CA VAL A 297 -21.50 13.73 3.08
C VAL A 297 -21.96 12.32 3.37
N LYS A 298 -22.07 11.97 4.67
CA LYS A 298 -22.58 10.69 5.12
C LYS A 298 -24.05 10.59 4.69
N SER A 299 -24.32 10.32 3.41
CA SER A 299 -25.63 9.83 3.00
C SER A 299 -25.71 8.43 3.59
N ARG A 300 -26.31 8.33 4.78
CA ARG A 300 -26.66 7.05 5.39
C ARG A 300 -27.44 6.25 4.35
N VAL A 301 -26.81 5.26 3.74
CA VAL A 301 -27.54 4.20 3.07
C VAL A 301 -28.18 3.41 4.21
N MET A 302 -29.41 3.79 4.56
CA MET A 302 -30.21 3.11 5.58
C MET A 302 -30.65 1.76 5.01
N VAL A 303 -29.90 0.69 5.29
CA VAL A 303 -30.37 -0.68 5.09
C VAL A 303 -29.94 -1.53 6.29
N GLY A 304 -30.94 -2.14 6.94
CA GLY A 304 -30.89 -3.25 7.91
C GLY A 304 -29.64 -3.41 8.78
N SER A 305 -29.71 -2.90 10.01
CA SER A 305 -28.64 -2.95 11.01
C SER A 305 -28.30 -4.37 11.51
N ASP A 306 -27.02 -4.74 11.44
CA ASP A 306 -26.40 -5.63 12.42
C ASP A 306 -25.86 -4.75 13.57
N SER A 307 -26.56 -4.74 14.70
CA SER A 307 -26.33 -3.78 15.80
C SER A 307 -24.92 -3.87 16.39
N LEU A 308 -24.30 -5.04 16.31
CA LEU A 308 -22.96 -5.30 16.83
C LEU A 308 -21.87 -4.62 15.98
N GLN A 309 -22.04 -4.56 14.66
CA GLN A 309 -21.06 -3.91 13.77
C GLN A 309 -21.16 -2.38 13.86
N HIS A 310 -22.37 -1.86 14.07
CA HIS A 310 -22.59 -0.45 14.35
C HIS A 310 -21.90 -0.06 15.66
N GLU A 311 -22.05 -0.86 16.70
CA GLU A 311 -21.42 -0.64 18.01
C GLU A 311 -19.87 -0.70 17.92
N VAL A 312 -19.29 -1.66 17.19
CA VAL A 312 -17.83 -1.74 17.01
C VAL A 312 -17.28 -0.53 16.25
N LEU A 313 -17.96 -0.05 15.19
CA LEU A 313 -17.56 1.14 14.45
C LEU A 313 -17.77 2.42 15.27
N GLU A 314 -18.86 2.50 16.03
CA GLU A 314 -19.13 3.60 16.97
C GLU A 314 -18.16 3.63 18.15
N HIS A 315 -17.53 2.51 18.53
CA HIS A 315 -16.47 2.48 19.55
C HIS A 315 -15.06 2.73 18.97
N ALA A 316 -14.79 2.34 17.72
CA ALA A 316 -13.51 2.58 17.06
C ALA A 316 -13.23 4.08 16.83
N ILE A 317 -14.26 4.88 16.54
CA ILE A 317 -14.15 6.33 16.28
C ILE A 317 -13.76 7.12 17.56
N PRO A 318 -14.43 6.92 18.72
CA PRO A 318 -13.98 7.41 20.01
C PRO A 318 -12.61 6.88 20.39
N CYS A 319 -12.29 5.59 20.20
CA CYS A 319 -10.95 5.07 20.49
C CYS A 319 -9.86 5.83 19.72
N LYS A 320 -10.07 6.14 18.43
CA LYS A 320 -9.14 6.97 17.63
C LYS A 320 -8.96 8.39 18.19
N THR A 321 -10.02 8.94 18.80
CA THR A 321 -10.05 10.30 19.37
C THR A 321 -9.55 10.35 20.82
N TYR A 322 -9.76 9.27 21.57
CA TYR A 322 -9.47 9.12 22.99
C TYR A 322 -8.06 8.59 23.23
N VAL A 323 -7.49 7.76 22.34
CA VAL A 323 -6.08 7.33 22.39
C VAL A 323 -5.12 8.52 22.22
N ALA A 324 -5.49 9.52 21.41
CA ALA A 324 -4.72 10.77 21.30
C ALA A 324 -4.74 11.62 22.60
N LYS A 325 -5.63 11.30 23.54
CA LYS A 325 -5.80 12.00 24.83
C LYS A 325 -5.70 11.07 26.04
N PHE A 326 -5.29 9.80 25.87
CA PHE A 326 -5.27 8.83 26.96
C PHE A 326 -4.12 9.14 27.92
N HIS A 327 -4.41 9.94 28.95
CA HIS A 327 -3.56 10.21 30.11
C HIS A 327 -3.85 9.18 31.22
N GLY A 328 -3.99 7.90 30.86
CA GLY A 328 -4.42 6.83 31.77
C GLY A 328 -3.26 6.02 32.36
N ARG A 329 -3.13 6.08 33.69
CA ARG A 329 -2.50 5.12 34.62
C ARG A 329 -1.17 4.48 34.22
N THR A 330 -0.13 5.31 34.14
CA THR A 330 1.29 4.91 34.11
C THR A 330 1.68 3.97 35.25
N ASP A 331 0.98 4.01 36.39
CA ASP A 331 1.18 3.14 37.56
C ASP A 331 0.84 1.67 37.30
N VAL A 332 -0.09 1.38 36.37
CA VAL A 332 -0.49 0.00 36.02
C VAL A 332 0.45 -0.59 34.98
N LEU A 333 0.91 0.21 34.01
CA LEU A 333 1.86 -0.21 32.98
C LEU A 333 3.21 -0.65 33.57
N HIS A 334 3.65 -0.04 34.66
CA HIS A 334 4.88 -0.45 35.36
C HIS A 334 4.75 -1.80 36.06
N LYS A 335 3.58 -2.14 36.60
CA LYS A 335 3.36 -3.43 37.26
C LYS A 335 3.29 -4.60 36.28
N VAL A 336 2.78 -4.37 35.07
CA VAL A 336 2.70 -5.41 34.02
C VAL A 336 4.09 -5.70 33.42
N ARG A 337 4.98 -4.70 33.37
CA ARG A 337 6.36 -4.86 32.86
C ARG A 337 7.27 -5.80 33.67
N HIS A 338 6.89 -6.14 34.90
CA HIS A 338 7.65 -7.05 35.76
C HIS A 338 7.05 -8.47 35.84
N LEU A 339 5.98 -8.72 35.09
CA LEU A 339 5.32 -10.03 35.00
C LEU A 339 5.54 -10.73 33.64
N ILE A 340 6.35 -10.12 32.77
CA ILE A 340 6.93 -10.70 31.55
C ILE A 340 8.44 -10.60 31.70
#